data_AF-A0A6C0KIP4-F1
#
_entry.id   AF-A0A6C0KIP4-F1
#
_cell.length_a   1.000
_cell.length_b   1.000
_cell.length_c   1.000
_cell.angle_alpha   90.00
_cell.angle_beta   90.00
_cell.angle_gamma   90.00
#
_symmetry.space_group_name_H-M   'P 1'
#
loop_
_entity.id
_entity.type
_entity.pdbx_description
1 polymer ?
#
loop_
_entity_poly.entity_id
_entity_poly.type
_entity_poly.pdbx_seq_one_letter_code
_entity_poly.pdbx_strand_id
1 'polypeptide(L)'
;MSSFQEKFHDIFTFDIIRMCKIIEIIQYSFIYIVLITICAFILNKYYFNKIHLIPLKPKQSLYDIIKYLLKFWLDVVIFIIIIFYVKKIGLLFPSIPSLFYKKFIPNTTLELTVHMAIIVFFMELLPIFKKHIRVFNSILAKDEHIHLTPIK
;
A
#
# COMPACT_ATOMS: atom_id res chain seq x y z
N MET A 1 -24.77 -2.83 -34.83
CA MET A 1 -24.45 -4.07 -34.07
C MET A 1 -22.97 -4.47 -34.17
N SER A 2 -22.12 -3.68 -34.86
CA SER A 2 -20.69 -3.97 -35.07
C SER A 2 -19.75 -3.36 -34.03
N SER A 3 -20.11 -2.25 -33.39
CA SER A 3 -19.18 -1.50 -32.52
C SER A 3 -18.75 -2.25 -31.27
N PHE A 4 -19.56 -3.18 -30.74
CA PHE A 4 -19.18 -4.01 -29.60
C PHE A 4 -18.26 -5.15 -30.03
N GLN A 5 -18.56 -5.82 -31.14
CA GLN A 5 -17.74 -6.93 -31.64
C GLN A 5 -16.37 -6.45 -32.12
N GLU A 6 -16.28 -5.29 -32.75
CA GLU A 6 -15.00 -4.66 -33.12
C GLU A 6 -14.17 -4.28 -31.89
N LYS A 7 -14.79 -3.60 -30.91
CA LYS A 7 -14.11 -3.26 -29.64
C LYS A 7 -13.70 -4.50 -28.84
N PHE A 8 -14.50 -5.56 -28.89
CA PHE A 8 -14.17 -6.83 -28.26
C PHE A 8 -13.01 -7.51 -28.98
N HIS A 9 -12.99 -7.49 -30.31
CA HIS A 9 -11.88 -8.01 -31.08
C HIS A 9 -10.59 -7.23 -30.81
N ASP A 10 -10.66 -5.90 -30.70
CA ASP A 10 -9.56 -5.00 -30.33
C ASP A 10 -9.01 -5.23 -28.92
N ILE A 11 -9.79 -5.85 -28.02
CA ILE A 11 -9.30 -6.26 -26.70
C ILE A 11 -8.44 -7.53 -26.82
N PHE A 12 -8.78 -8.42 -27.75
CA PHE A 12 -8.13 -9.72 -27.94
C PHE A 12 -7.01 -9.71 -29.01
N THR A 13 -6.87 -8.68 -29.83
CA THR A 13 -5.69 -8.52 -30.70
C THR A 13 -4.46 -8.24 -29.85
N PHE A 14 -3.66 -9.28 -29.63
CA PHE A 14 -2.38 -9.21 -28.96
C PHE A 14 -1.32 -8.63 -29.90
N ASP A 15 -1.26 -7.32 -29.98
CA ASP A 15 -0.11 -6.66 -30.59
C ASP A 15 1.15 -6.93 -29.74
N ILE A 16 2.30 -7.00 -30.41
CA ILE A 16 3.61 -7.20 -29.75
C ILE A 16 3.80 -6.22 -28.58
N ILE A 17 3.35 -4.97 -28.74
CA ILE A 17 3.41 -3.93 -27.71
C ILE A 17 2.58 -4.29 -26.47
N ARG A 18 1.40 -4.88 -26.65
CA ARG A 18 0.54 -5.31 -25.53
C ARG A 18 1.15 -6.49 -24.78
N MET A 19 1.72 -7.46 -25.50
CA MET A 19 2.48 -8.55 -24.87
C MET A 19 3.68 -8.02 -24.07
N CYS A 20 4.44 -7.07 -24.63
CA CYS A 20 5.54 -6.41 -23.91
C CYS A 20 5.04 -5.76 -22.60
N LYS A 21 3.90 -5.06 -22.62
CA LYS A 21 3.32 -4.48 -21.39
C LYS A 21 2.92 -5.53 -20.36
N ILE A 22 2.34 -6.65 -20.78
CA ILE A 22 1.96 -7.74 -19.85
C ILE A 22 3.20 -8.33 -19.19
N ILE A 23 4.26 -8.57 -19.96
CA ILE A 23 5.53 -9.08 -19.42
C ILE A 23 6.13 -8.07 -18.43
N GLU A 24 6.12 -6.77 -18.76
CA GLU A 24 6.57 -5.70 -17.86
C GLU A 24 5.76 -5.68 -16.54
N ILE A 25 4.43 -5.81 -16.62
CA ILE A 25 3.55 -5.86 -15.44
C ILE A 25 3.90 -7.07 -14.57
N ILE A 26 4.06 -8.26 -15.16
CA ILE A 26 4.41 -9.48 -14.42
C ILE A 26 5.78 -9.32 -13.74
N GLN A 27 6.78 -8.81 -14.48
CA GLN A 27 8.12 -8.59 -13.95
C GLN A 27 8.10 -7.64 -12.74
N TYR A 28 7.53 -6.45 -12.89
CA TYR A 28 7.52 -5.48 -11.80
C TYR A 28 6.63 -5.92 -10.65
N SER A 29 5.51 -6.59 -10.91
CA SER A 29 4.68 -7.17 -9.85
C SER A 29 5.49 -8.15 -8.99
N PHE A 30 6.26 -9.03 -9.61
CA PHE A 30 7.13 -9.97 -8.88
C PHE A 30 8.22 -9.24 -8.08
N ILE A 31 8.94 -8.30 -8.71
CA ILE A 31 9.99 -7.51 -8.04
C ILE A 31 9.43 -6.77 -6.81
N TYR A 32 8.29 -6.10 -6.95
CA TYR A 32 7.69 -5.35 -5.85
C TYR A 32 7.15 -6.25 -4.75
N ILE A 33 6.57 -7.42 -5.07
CA ILE A 33 6.16 -8.39 -4.03
C ILE A 33 7.38 -8.80 -3.18
N VAL A 34 8.51 -9.11 -3.81
CA VAL A 34 9.73 -9.49 -3.09
C VAL A 34 10.26 -8.32 -2.24
N LEU A 35 10.42 -7.14 -2.84
CA LEU A 35 10.94 -5.96 -2.15
C LEU A 35 10.07 -5.58 -0.95
N ILE A 36 8.75 -5.53 -1.13
CA ILE A 36 7.85 -5.12 -0.05
C ILE A 36 7.80 -6.20 1.05
N THR A 37 7.88 -7.49 0.70
CA THR A 37 7.98 -8.58 1.70
C THR A 37 9.23 -8.43 2.56
N ILE A 38 10.38 -8.13 1.96
CA ILE A 38 11.63 -7.86 2.70
C ILE A 38 11.44 -6.64 3.60
N CYS A 39 10.89 -5.54 3.08
CA CYS A 39 10.65 -4.33 3.87
C CYS A 39 9.71 -4.57 5.05
N ALA A 40 8.63 -5.33 4.88
CA ALA A 40 7.71 -5.64 5.96
C ALA A 40 8.33 -6.56 7.01
N PHE A 41 9.15 -7.53 6.59
CA PHE A 41 9.93 -8.34 7.53
C PHE A 41 10.85 -7.45 8.38
N ILE A 42 11.58 -6.52 7.75
CA ILE A 42 12.45 -5.56 8.46
C ILE A 42 11.65 -4.68 9.40
N LEU A 43 10.54 -4.09 8.94
CA LEU A 43 9.67 -3.25 9.76
C LEU A 43 9.11 -4.01 10.97
N ASN A 44 8.58 -5.20 10.75
CA ASN A 44 8.04 -6.03 11.83
C ASN A 44 9.12 -6.36 12.85
N LYS A 45 10.31 -6.78 12.40
CA LYS A 45 11.42 -7.18 13.27
C LYS A 45 12.03 -6.01 14.05
N TYR A 46 12.30 -4.88 13.39
CA TYR A 46 13.12 -3.80 13.96
C TYR A 46 12.30 -2.64 14.50
N TYR A 47 11.22 -2.26 13.82
CA TYR A 47 10.40 -1.11 14.19
C TYR A 47 9.27 -1.53 15.13
N PHE A 48 8.41 -2.44 14.69
CA PHE A 48 7.19 -2.77 15.41
C PHE A 48 7.40 -3.65 16.65
N ASN A 49 8.30 -4.64 16.60
CA ASN A 49 8.53 -5.52 17.75
C ASN A 49 9.02 -4.77 19.00
N LYS A 50 9.74 -3.66 18.82
CA LYS A 50 10.22 -2.82 19.93
C LYS A 50 9.15 -1.86 20.48
N ILE A 51 8.14 -1.53 19.69
CA ILE A 51 7.14 -0.50 20.01
C ILE A 51 5.90 -1.11 20.72
N HIS A 52 5.81 -2.43 20.80
CA HIS A 52 4.63 -3.18 21.22
C HIS A 52 4.22 -3.10 22.72
N LEU A 53 4.82 -2.19 23.51
CA LEU A 53 4.67 -2.16 24.97
C LEU A 53 3.90 -0.95 25.52
N ILE A 54 3.03 -0.30 24.73
CA ILE A 54 2.13 0.71 25.29
C ILE A 54 0.82 0.02 25.70
N PRO A 55 0.62 -0.32 26.99
CA PRO A 55 -0.65 -0.85 27.44
C PRO A 55 -1.73 0.21 27.24
N LEU A 56 -2.83 -0.18 26.59
CA LEU A 56 -4.07 0.59 26.50
C LEU A 56 -4.68 0.65 27.91
N LYS A 57 -4.21 1.57 28.75
CA LYS A 57 -4.87 1.86 30.02
C LYS A 57 -6.17 2.64 29.73
N PRO A 58 -7.30 2.25 30.33
CA PRO A 58 -8.63 2.78 30.00
C PRO A 58 -8.91 4.21 30.47
N LYS A 59 -7.93 4.89 31.11
CA LYS A 59 -8.07 6.27 31.57
C LYS A 59 -7.43 7.19 30.52
N GLN A 60 -8.18 7.50 29.46
CA GLN A 60 -7.73 8.34 28.36
C GLN A 60 -7.74 9.81 28.78
N SER A 61 -6.57 10.33 29.13
CA SER A 61 -6.38 11.78 29.16
C SER A 61 -6.21 12.30 27.74
N LEU A 62 -6.51 13.59 27.49
CA LEU A 62 -6.25 14.24 26.20
C LEU A 62 -4.79 14.07 25.75
N TYR A 63 -3.85 14.04 26.71
CA TYR A 63 -2.43 13.80 26.46
C TYR A 63 -2.17 12.43 25.81
N ASP A 64 -2.87 11.37 26.25
CA ASP A 64 -2.68 10.03 25.69
C ASP A 64 -3.16 9.98 24.23
N ILE A 65 -4.29 10.62 23.92
CA ILE A 65 -4.83 10.71 22.56
C ILE A 65 -3.85 11.43 21.64
N ILE A 66 -3.34 12.59 22.05
CA ILE A 66 -2.34 13.35 21.28
C ILE A 66 -1.07 12.53 21.06
N LYS A 67 -0.59 11.81 22.08
CA LYS A 67 0.58 10.93 21.97
C LYS A 67 0.35 9.81 20.97
N TYR A 68 -0.82 9.17 20.97
CA TYR A 68 -1.17 8.14 19.98
C TYR A 68 -1.27 8.71 18.57
N LEU A 69 -1.86 9.89 18.40
CA LEU A 69 -1.99 10.55 17.10
C LEU A 69 -0.61 10.90 16.52
N LEU A 70 0.28 11.46 17.34
CA LEU A 70 1.66 11.77 16.93
C LEU A 70 2.45 10.51 16.55
N LYS A 71 2.28 9.44 17.34
CA LYS A 71 2.89 8.13 17.06
C LYS A 71 2.42 7.58 15.71
N PHE A 72 1.11 7.60 15.46
CA PHE A 72 0.50 7.14 14.22
C PHE A 72 0.99 7.96 13.02
N TRP A 73 1.06 9.29 13.15
CA TRP A 73 1.59 10.15 12.11
C TRP A 73 3.05 9.80 11.78
N LEU A 74 3.89 9.54 12.79
CA LEU A 74 5.27 9.13 12.61
C LEU A 74 5.38 7.78 11.88
N ASP A 75 4.53 6.80 12.23
CA ASP A 75 4.45 5.52 11.54
C ASP A 75 4.14 5.71 10.03
N VAL A 76 3.22 6.62 9.69
CA VAL A 76 2.87 6.96 8.30
C VAL A 76 4.06 7.61 7.57
N VAL A 77 4.78 8.54 8.21
CA VAL A 77 5.97 9.18 7.62
C VAL A 77 7.05 8.17 7.30
N ILE A 78 7.38 7.27 8.24
CA ILE A 78 8.35 6.20 8.02
C ILE A 78 7.92 5.31 6.86
N PHE A 79 6.63 4.99 6.79
CA PHE A 79 6.08 4.17 5.72
C PHE A 79 6.21 4.84 4.33
N ILE A 80 5.91 6.13 4.23
CA ILE A 80 6.10 6.92 2.99
C ILE A 80 7.58 6.89 2.56
N ILE A 81 8.50 7.06 3.51
CA ILE A 81 9.95 7.00 3.23
C ILE A 81 10.31 5.61 2.67
N ILE A 82 9.83 4.54 3.27
CA ILE A 82 10.12 3.17 2.80
C ILE A 82 9.58 2.94 1.39
N ILE A 83 8.35 3.36 1.11
CA ILE A 83 7.76 3.30 -0.24
C ILE A 83 8.63 4.03 -1.24
N PHE A 84 9.09 5.24 -0.89
CA PHE A 84 9.93 6.05 -1.75
C PHE A 84 11.23 5.31 -2.11
N TYR A 85 11.86 4.66 -1.13
CA TYR A 85 13.07 3.86 -1.38
C TYR A 85 12.79 2.56 -2.14
N VAL A 86 11.71 1.84 -1.86
CA VAL A 86 11.30 0.65 -2.61
C VAL A 86 11.08 0.99 -4.08
N LYS A 87 10.40 2.10 -4.38
CA LYS A 87 10.25 2.63 -5.75
C LYS A 87 11.61 2.89 -6.39
N LYS A 88 12.50 3.58 -5.67
CA LYS A 88 13.83 3.92 -6.18
C LYS A 88 14.66 2.67 -6.49
N ILE A 89 14.56 1.62 -5.68
CA ILE A 89 15.22 0.33 -5.91
C ILE A 89 14.58 -0.41 -7.09
N GLY A 90 13.26 -0.41 -7.19
CA GLY A 90 12.53 -1.04 -8.30
C GLY A 90 12.92 -0.46 -9.67
N LEU A 91 13.20 0.85 -9.73
CA LEU A 91 13.67 1.54 -10.94
C LEU A 91 15.09 1.16 -11.38
N LEU A 92 15.88 0.49 -10.52
CA LEU A 92 17.21 -0.01 -10.90
C LEU A 92 17.11 -1.23 -11.82
N PHE A 93 15.97 -1.93 -11.82
CA PHE A 93 15.75 -3.08 -12.67
C PHE A 93 15.24 -2.65 -14.04
N PRO A 94 15.99 -2.89 -15.13
CA PRO A 94 15.52 -2.58 -16.47
C PRO A 94 14.31 -3.46 -16.83
N SER A 95 13.38 -2.88 -17.58
CA SER A 95 12.24 -3.61 -18.15
C SER A 95 12.76 -4.68 -19.12
N ILE A 96 12.46 -5.96 -18.87
CA ILE A 96 12.86 -7.07 -19.73
C ILE A 96 12.41 -6.84 -21.18
N PRO A 97 11.16 -6.41 -21.46
CA PRO A 97 10.70 -6.10 -22.81
C PRO A 97 11.51 -5.02 -23.53
N SER A 98 12.09 -4.04 -22.83
CA SER A 98 12.89 -2.99 -23.47
C SER A 98 14.23 -3.52 -24.00
N LEU A 99 14.73 -4.63 -23.45
CA LEU A 99 15.94 -5.31 -23.94
C LEU A 99 15.69 -6.01 -25.28
N PHE A 100 14.48 -6.51 -25.52
CA PHE A 100 14.11 -7.24 -26.73
C PHE A 100 13.45 -6.37 -27.80
N TYR A 101 12.76 -5.29 -27.42
CA TYR A 101 12.02 -4.44 -28.34
C TYR A 101 12.35 -2.95 -28.17
N LYS A 102 13.19 -2.41 -29.06
CA LYS A 102 13.69 -1.02 -28.99
C LYS A 102 12.62 0.07 -29.11
N LYS A 103 11.45 -0.23 -29.71
CA LYS A 103 10.32 0.72 -29.82
C LYS A 103 9.43 0.72 -28.57
N PHE A 104 9.71 -0.14 -27.58
CA PHE A 104 8.97 -0.18 -26.33
C PHE A 104 9.38 0.99 -25.44
N ILE A 105 8.41 1.73 -24.90
CA ILE A 105 8.63 2.79 -23.92
C ILE A 105 8.42 2.18 -22.52
N PRO A 106 9.50 1.89 -21.77
CA PRO A 106 9.40 1.24 -20.47
C PRO A 106 8.83 2.17 -19.39
N ASN A 107 8.49 1.58 -18.24
CA ASN A 107 8.10 2.26 -17.00
C ASN A 107 6.74 2.99 -17.01
N THR A 108 6.01 3.00 -18.12
CA THR A 108 4.67 3.61 -18.19
C THR A 108 3.64 2.91 -17.30
N THR A 109 3.85 1.62 -17.01
CA THR A 109 2.97 0.79 -16.16
C THR A 109 3.46 0.68 -14.71
N LEU A 110 4.68 1.15 -14.43
CA LEU A 110 5.35 0.96 -13.14
C LEU A 110 4.67 1.77 -12.04
N GLU A 111 4.25 3.00 -12.33
CA GLU A 111 3.62 3.88 -11.33
C GLU A 111 2.31 3.31 -10.78
N LEU A 112 1.49 2.74 -11.66
CA LEU A 112 0.23 2.07 -11.31
C LEU A 112 0.48 0.78 -10.52
N THR A 113 1.45 -0.03 -10.97
CA THR A 113 1.81 -1.31 -10.33
C THR A 113 2.33 -1.10 -8.91
N VAL A 114 3.15 -0.06 -8.71
CA VAL A 114 3.65 0.34 -7.38
C VAL A 114 2.51 0.73 -6.46
N HIS A 115 1.58 1.57 -6.93
CA HIS A 115 0.44 1.99 -6.11
C HIS A 115 -0.45 0.80 -5.72
N MET A 116 -0.75 -0.10 -6.65
CA MET A 116 -1.56 -1.29 -6.36
C MET A 116 -0.86 -2.26 -5.40
N ALA A 117 0.43 -2.53 -5.61
CA ALA A 117 1.21 -3.39 -4.72
C ALA A 117 1.23 -2.81 -3.30
N ILE A 118 1.44 -1.49 -3.15
CA ILE A 118 1.45 -0.80 -1.86
C ILE A 118 0.11 -0.91 -1.15
N ILE A 119 -1.00 -0.68 -1.85
CA ILE A 119 -2.35 -0.71 -1.25
C ILE A 119 -2.67 -2.11 -0.71
N VAL A 120 -2.44 -3.15 -1.52
CA VAL A 120 -2.64 -4.55 -1.11
C VAL A 120 -1.76 -4.87 0.10
N PHE A 121 -0.50 -4.47 0.07
CA PHE A 121 0.43 -4.77 1.15
C PHE A 121 0.11 -4.05 2.45
N PHE A 122 -0.34 -2.80 2.37
CA PHE A 122 -0.77 -2.01 3.52
C PHE A 122 -1.97 -2.65 4.23
N MET A 123 -2.91 -3.17 3.45
CA MET A 123 -4.06 -3.88 3.99
C MET A 123 -3.71 -5.27 4.52
N GLU A 124 -2.77 -5.99 3.92
CA GLU A 124 -2.52 -7.40 4.27
C GLU A 124 -1.49 -7.56 5.41
N LEU A 125 -0.34 -6.88 5.33
CA LEU A 125 0.87 -7.25 6.08
C LEU A 125 1.17 -6.47 7.34
N LEU A 126 0.39 -5.42 7.65
CA LEU A 126 0.55 -4.64 8.88
C LEU A 126 -0.63 -4.89 9.82
N PRO A 127 -0.66 -6.02 10.55
CA PRO A 127 -1.70 -6.31 11.56
C PRO A 127 -1.77 -5.23 12.65
N ILE A 128 -0.66 -4.51 12.86
CA ILE A 128 -0.57 -3.38 13.80
C ILE A 128 -1.30 -2.15 13.27
N PHE A 129 -1.24 -1.89 11.96
CA PHE A 129 -2.02 -0.82 11.35
C PHE A 129 -3.52 -1.10 11.47
N LYS A 130 -3.93 -2.37 11.25
CA LYS A 130 -5.30 -2.84 11.57
C LYS A 130 -5.68 -2.64 13.03
N LYS A 131 -4.73 -2.76 13.96
CA LYS A 131 -4.96 -2.54 15.39
C LYS A 131 -5.12 -1.04 15.70
N HIS A 132 -4.29 -0.17 15.13
CA HIS A 132 -4.39 1.28 15.29
C HIS A 132 -5.72 1.81 14.74
N ILE A 133 -6.14 1.37 13.55
CA ILE A 133 -7.45 1.72 12.97
C ILE A 133 -8.60 1.25 13.89
N ARG A 134 -8.52 0.04 14.45
CA ARG A 134 -9.54 -0.45 15.40
C ARG A 134 -9.61 0.40 16.67
N VAL A 135 -8.47 0.79 17.24
CA VAL A 135 -8.44 1.67 18.42
C VAL A 135 -9.02 3.04 18.07
N PHE A 136 -8.63 3.63 16.94
CA PHE A 136 -9.15 4.91 16.49
C PHE A 136 -10.67 4.87 16.27
N ASN A 137 -11.18 3.85 15.59
CA ASN A 137 -12.62 3.65 15.42
C ASN A 137 -13.34 3.46 16.75
N SER A 138 -12.74 2.76 17.72
CA SER A 138 -13.33 2.61 19.05
C SER A 138 -13.38 3.91 19.86
N ILE A 139 -12.44 4.84 19.60
CA ILE A 139 -12.46 6.18 20.20
C ILE A 139 -13.59 7.00 19.60
N LEU A 140 -13.69 7.03 18.26
CA LEU A 140 -14.77 7.74 17.55
C LEU A 140 -16.16 7.21 17.90
N ALA A 141 -16.33 5.88 17.97
CA ALA A 141 -17.60 5.26 18.35
C ALA A 141 -17.98 5.51 19.82
N LYS A 142 -16.99 5.76 20.69
CA LYS A 142 -17.26 6.12 22.09
C LYS A 142 -17.83 7.53 22.24
N ASP A 143 -17.44 8.46 21.36
CA ASP A 143 -17.99 9.82 21.33
C ASP A 143 -19.45 9.84 20.82
N GLU A 144 -19.86 8.91 19.96
CA GLU A 144 -21.26 8.81 19.51
C GLU A 144 -22.24 8.47 20.66
N HIS A 145 -21.79 7.73 21.67
CA HIS A 145 -22.63 7.40 22.83
C HIS A 145 -22.73 8.53 23.88
N ILE A 146 -21.98 9.62 23.75
CA ILE A 146 -22.06 10.77 24.67
C ILE A 146 -23.14 11.79 24.21
N HIS A 147 -23.55 11.76 22.95
CA HIS A 147 -24.52 12.73 22.40
C HIS A 147 -25.99 12.28 22.39
N LEU A 148 -26.31 11.07 22.88
CA LEU A 148 -27.70 10.62 23.03
C LEU A 148 -28.10 10.63 24.51
N THR A 149 -28.17 11.82 25.11
CA THR A 149 -29.01 12.01 26.30
C THR A 149 -30.44 12.30 25.82
N PRO A 150 -31.46 11.53 26.24
CA PRO A 150 -32.83 11.91 25.99
C PRO A 150 -33.10 13.21 26.75
N ILE A 151 -33.45 14.25 26.02
CA ILE A 151 -34.10 15.43 26.60
C ILE A 151 -35.39 14.91 27.25
N LYS A 152 -35.52 15.23 28.55
CA LYS A 152 -36.60 14.84 29.46
C LYS A 152 -37.99 14.78 28.83
#